data_AF-A0A4P9WUY0-F1
#
_entry.id   AF-A0A4P9WUY0-F1
#
_cell.length_a   1.000
_cell.length_b   1.000
_cell.length_c   1.000
_cell.angle_alpha   90.00
_cell.angle_beta   90.00
_cell.angle_gamma   90.00
#
_symmetry.space_group_name_H-M   'P 1'
#
loop_
_entity.id
_entity.type
_entity.pdbx_description
1 polymer ?
#
loop_
_entity_poly.entity_id
_entity_poly.type
_entity_poly.pdbx_seq_one_letter_code
_entity_poly.pdbx_strand_id
1 'polypeptide(L)'
;MPSAFVFPTNLTQQERVQPLLEQIDIERMTRFMTKFTSFRNRYYKSRYGKEAGDWLFAYVTELCKDVVANPEKNGMSVSVRQVSHAWGQSSIIVHIEAYDRNKQQQQQQPSTTTGDGVTIIGAHLDSVNLYNPYWGRSPGADDDGSGTTTTIEALTLLIQSGYVPPNPLEFHWYSAEEGGLLGSAKIASLYRNSGVL
;
A
#
# COMPACT_ATOMS: atom_id res chain seq x y z
N MET A 1 -2.05 -7.56 -27.89
CA MET A 1 -2.74 -6.66 -26.96
C MET A 1 -3.46 -7.54 -25.94
N PRO A 2 -3.22 -7.42 -24.63
CA PRO A 2 -4.09 -8.06 -23.65
C PRO A 2 -5.53 -7.57 -23.87
N SER A 3 -6.53 -8.43 -23.66
CA SER A 3 -7.94 -8.00 -23.73
C SER A 3 -8.19 -6.93 -22.68
N ALA A 4 -8.91 -5.87 -23.02
CA ALA A 4 -9.28 -4.85 -22.05
C ALA A 4 -10.04 -5.49 -20.87
N PHE A 5 -9.66 -5.12 -19.64
CA PHE A 5 -10.38 -5.56 -18.45
C PHE A 5 -11.82 -5.04 -18.52
N VAL A 6 -12.80 -5.94 -18.38
CA VAL A 6 -14.22 -5.57 -18.40
C VAL A 6 -14.65 -5.35 -16.96
N PHE A 7 -14.86 -4.08 -16.59
CA PHE A 7 -15.40 -3.75 -15.29
C PHE A 7 -16.86 -4.23 -15.16
N PRO A 8 -17.26 -4.76 -13.99
CA PRO A 8 -18.65 -5.09 -13.72
C PRO A 8 -19.55 -3.86 -13.91
N THR A 9 -20.68 -4.03 -14.59
CA THR A 9 -21.68 -2.95 -14.78
C THR A 9 -22.56 -2.76 -13.55
N ASN A 10 -22.59 -3.74 -12.65
CA ASN A 10 -23.31 -3.70 -11.38
C ASN A 10 -22.34 -3.91 -10.23
N LEU A 11 -22.50 -3.10 -9.17
CA LEU A 11 -21.83 -3.30 -7.90
C LEU A 11 -22.54 -4.45 -7.16
N THR A 12 -21.79 -5.43 -6.66
CA THR A 12 -22.34 -6.64 -6.00
C THR A 12 -21.78 -6.88 -4.59
N GLN A 13 -20.88 -6.03 -4.11
CA GLN A 13 -20.17 -6.21 -2.84
C GLN A 13 -20.63 -5.24 -1.73
N GLN A 14 -21.77 -4.56 -1.91
CA GLN A 14 -22.26 -3.51 -1.01
C GLN A 14 -22.44 -4.02 0.42
N GLU A 15 -23.00 -5.22 0.60
CA GLU A 15 -23.17 -5.84 1.92
C GLU A 15 -21.85 -6.09 2.65
N ARG A 16 -20.74 -6.22 1.91
CA ARG A 16 -19.39 -6.35 2.48
C ARG A 16 -18.73 -4.99 2.70
N VAL A 17 -18.94 -4.03 1.80
CA VAL A 17 -18.29 -2.72 1.83
C VAL A 17 -18.93 -1.78 2.85
N GLN A 18 -20.26 -1.74 2.94
CA GLN A 18 -20.97 -0.80 3.82
C GLN A 18 -20.54 -0.91 5.29
N PRO A 19 -20.45 -2.11 5.91
CA PRO A 19 -19.98 -2.23 7.29
C PRO A 19 -18.53 -1.78 7.51
N LEU A 20 -17.69 -1.81 6.46
CA LEU A 20 -16.31 -1.30 6.55
C LEU A 20 -16.30 0.22 6.52
N LEU A 21 -17.13 0.83 5.67
CA LEU A 21 -17.24 2.29 5.59
C LEU A 21 -17.74 2.90 6.91
N GLU A 22 -18.62 2.21 7.62
CA GLU A 22 -19.10 2.64 8.95
C GLU A 22 -18.00 2.56 10.03
N GLN A 23 -16.95 1.79 9.81
CA GLN A 23 -15.81 1.64 10.72
C GLN A 23 -14.67 2.63 10.45
N ILE A 24 -14.81 3.51 9.46
CA ILE A 24 -13.82 4.57 9.20
C ILE A 24 -13.63 5.42 10.47
N ASP A 25 -12.40 5.44 10.95
CA ASP A 25 -12.02 6.13 12.18
C ASP A 25 -11.27 7.43 11.84
N ILE A 26 -12.02 8.52 11.79
CA ILE A 26 -11.49 9.86 11.51
C ILE A 26 -10.44 10.29 12.53
N GLU A 27 -10.54 9.84 13.79
CA GLU A 27 -9.54 10.18 14.78
C GLU A 27 -8.23 9.45 14.54
N ARG A 28 -8.27 8.16 14.15
CA ARG A 28 -7.08 7.40 13.73
C ARG A 28 -6.41 8.03 12.53
N MET A 29 -7.18 8.41 11.51
CA MET A 29 -6.68 9.15 10.35
C MET A 29 -6.03 10.47 10.77
N THR A 30 -6.67 11.22 11.67
CA THR A 30 -6.14 12.50 12.18
C THR A 30 -4.84 12.30 12.97
N ARG A 31 -4.75 11.27 13.82
CA ARG A 31 -3.54 10.93 14.57
C ARG A 31 -2.40 10.55 13.63
N PHE A 32 -2.68 9.73 12.62
CA PHE A 32 -1.72 9.35 11.59
C PHE A 32 -1.22 10.60 10.83
N MET A 33 -2.13 11.40 10.28
CA MET A 33 -1.80 12.62 9.53
C MET A 33 -0.98 13.60 10.36
N THR A 34 -1.36 13.82 11.62
CA THR A 34 -0.65 14.71 12.55
C THR A 34 0.80 14.25 12.73
N LYS A 35 1.03 12.95 12.91
CA LYS A 35 2.39 12.41 13.01
C LYS A 35 3.13 12.50 11.68
N PHE A 36 2.50 12.12 10.57
CA PHE A 36 3.12 12.06 9.25
C PHE A 36 3.52 13.45 8.70
N THR A 37 2.78 14.50 9.06
CA THR A 37 3.08 15.90 8.71
C THR A 37 3.97 16.61 9.74
N SER A 38 4.31 15.95 10.86
CA SER A 38 5.20 16.50 11.88
C SER A 38 6.67 16.49 11.46
N PHE A 39 7.06 15.58 10.56
CA PHE A 39 8.39 15.55 9.96
C PHE A 39 8.69 16.89 9.28
N ARG A 40 9.95 17.34 9.35
CA ARG A 40 10.32 18.65 8.78
C ARG A 40 9.98 18.72 7.30
N ASN A 41 10.37 17.70 6.55
CA ASN A 41 9.90 17.39 5.22
C ASN A 41 10.00 15.87 5.05
N ARG A 42 9.45 15.34 3.96
CA ARG A 42 9.62 13.94 3.59
C ARG A 42 10.43 13.79 2.30
N TYR A 43 11.27 14.75 1.98
CA TYR A 43 12.00 14.80 0.71
C TYR A 43 12.93 13.60 0.57
N TYR A 44 12.83 12.88 -0.54
CA TYR A 44 13.40 11.54 -0.75
C TYR A 44 14.93 11.42 -0.58
N LYS A 45 15.67 12.52 -0.75
CA LYS A 45 17.13 12.60 -0.55
C LYS A 45 17.55 13.19 0.80
N SER A 46 16.60 13.63 1.62
CA SER A 46 16.90 14.21 2.93
C SER A 46 16.93 13.14 4.01
N ARG A 47 17.62 13.43 5.12
CA ARG A 47 17.55 12.57 6.32
C ARG A 47 16.13 12.46 6.87
N TYR A 48 15.34 13.53 6.79
CA TYR A 48 13.96 13.58 7.29
C TYR A 48 13.03 12.71 6.43
N GLY A 49 13.25 12.67 5.12
CA GLY A 49 12.55 11.76 4.21
C GLY A 49 12.85 10.30 4.52
N LYS A 50 14.12 9.96 4.80
CA LYS A 50 14.48 8.63 5.28
C LYS A 50 13.79 8.30 6.61
N GLU A 51 13.86 9.19 7.60
CA GLU A 51 13.20 9.01 8.90
C GLU A 51 11.68 8.82 8.77
N ALA A 52 11.03 9.60 7.89
CA ALA A 52 9.60 9.49 7.63
C ALA A 52 9.24 8.16 6.94
N GLY A 53 10.05 7.72 5.98
CA GLY A 53 9.86 6.43 5.30
C GLY A 53 10.08 5.23 6.24
N ASP A 54 11.13 5.28 7.07
CA ASP A 54 11.40 4.24 8.08
C ASP A 54 10.27 4.19 9.12
N TRP A 55 9.76 5.36 9.55
CA TRP A 55 8.61 5.44 10.44
C TRP A 55 7.34 4.85 9.81
N LEU A 56 7.04 5.19 8.55
CA LEU A 56 5.87 4.65 7.86
C LEU A 56 5.96 3.13 7.71
N PHE A 57 7.15 2.60 7.39
CA PHE A 57 7.38 1.16 7.32
C PHE A 57 7.13 0.47 8.66
N ALA A 58 7.65 1.04 9.76
CA ALA A 58 7.41 0.52 11.10
C ALA A 58 5.93 0.56 11.49
N TYR A 59 5.22 1.65 11.16
CA TYR A 59 3.79 1.80 11.41
C TYR A 59 2.98 0.71 10.71
N VAL A 60 3.22 0.51 9.41
CA VAL A 60 2.52 -0.49 8.60
C VAL A 60 2.88 -1.92 9.02
N THR A 61 4.14 -2.16 9.41
CA THR A 61 4.56 -3.46 9.94
C THR A 61 3.84 -3.79 11.23
N GLU A 62 3.70 -2.84 12.15
CA GLU A 62 2.94 -3.05 13.39
C GLU A 62 1.45 -3.27 13.10
N LEU A 63 0.86 -2.49 12.17
CA LEU A 63 -0.53 -2.66 11.74
C LEU A 63 -0.82 -4.09 11.25
N CYS A 64 0.10 -4.68 10.49
CA CYS A 64 -0.07 -6.02 9.90
C CYS A 64 0.50 -7.16 10.78
N LYS A 65 1.07 -6.86 11.94
CA LYS A 65 1.88 -7.81 12.73
C LYS A 65 1.16 -9.11 13.07
N ASP A 66 -0.09 -9.02 13.51
CA ASP A 66 -0.85 -10.19 13.95
C ASP A 66 -1.20 -11.14 12.81
N VAL A 67 -1.59 -10.58 11.64
CA VAL A 67 -1.90 -11.35 10.44
C VAL A 67 -0.64 -11.94 9.79
N VAL A 68 0.48 -11.21 9.85
CA VAL A 68 1.80 -11.71 9.39
C VAL A 68 2.27 -12.88 10.27
N ALA A 69 2.13 -12.77 11.59
CA ALA A 69 2.61 -13.78 12.53
C ALA A 69 1.68 -15.01 12.62
N ASN A 70 0.38 -14.85 12.37
CA ASN A 70 -0.61 -15.91 12.56
C ASN A 70 -1.57 -16.03 11.36
N PRO A 71 -1.08 -16.35 10.15
CA PRO A 71 -1.91 -16.33 8.95
C PRO A 71 -3.06 -17.35 9.00
N GLU A 72 -2.84 -18.53 9.60
CA GLU A 72 -3.88 -19.56 9.74
C GLU A 72 -5.01 -19.14 10.70
N LYS A 73 -4.67 -18.45 11.79
CA LYS A 73 -5.65 -17.96 12.76
C LYS A 73 -6.56 -16.89 12.18
N ASN A 74 -6.01 -16.02 11.33
CA ASN A 74 -6.73 -14.91 10.73
C ASN A 74 -7.34 -15.26 9.36
N GLY A 75 -7.02 -16.45 8.82
CA GLY A 75 -7.42 -16.84 7.46
C GLY A 75 -6.80 -15.98 6.36
N MET A 76 -5.76 -15.20 6.67
CA MET A 76 -5.19 -14.19 5.78
C MET A 76 -3.66 -14.29 5.78
N SER A 77 -3.06 -14.32 4.59
CA SER A 77 -1.60 -14.25 4.42
C SER A 77 -1.21 -12.86 3.94
N VAL A 78 -0.39 -12.17 4.74
CA VAL A 78 0.09 -10.81 4.46
C VAL A 78 1.60 -10.78 4.56
N SER A 79 2.25 -10.01 3.68
CA SER A 79 3.66 -9.64 3.82
C SER A 79 3.84 -8.14 3.71
N VAL A 80 4.84 -7.61 4.42
CA VAL A 80 5.22 -6.18 4.38
C VAL A 80 6.70 -6.11 4.02
N ARG A 81 7.06 -5.35 2.98
CA ARG A 81 8.45 -5.22 2.53
C ARG A 81 8.78 -3.81 2.05
N GLN A 82 10.06 -3.48 2.12
CA GLN A 82 10.62 -2.29 1.49
C GLN A 82 11.17 -2.60 0.10
N VAL A 83 11.09 -1.63 -0.81
CA VAL A 83 11.85 -1.60 -2.07
C VAL A 83 12.92 -0.53 -1.92
N SER A 84 14.17 -0.96 -1.78
CA SER A 84 15.32 -0.07 -1.61
C SER A 84 15.67 0.65 -2.90
N HIS A 85 16.05 1.92 -2.77
CA HIS A 85 16.48 2.76 -3.88
C HIS A 85 17.79 3.48 -3.56
N ALA A 86 18.48 3.98 -4.59
CA ALA A 86 19.81 4.60 -4.45
C ALA A 86 19.79 5.94 -3.67
N TRP A 87 18.63 6.54 -3.44
CA TRP A 87 18.47 7.82 -2.74
C TRP A 87 18.20 7.70 -1.23
N GLY A 88 18.09 6.47 -0.71
CA GLY A 88 18.02 6.20 0.74
C GLY A 88 16.62 6.06 1.32
N GLN A 89 15.62 6.80 0.81
CA GLN A 89 14.21 6.56 1.14
C GLN A 89 13.65 5.39 0.32
N SER A 90 13.16 4.34 0.98
CA SER A 90 12.57 3.17 0.33
C SER A 90 11.09 3.38 0.02
N SER A 91 10.58 2.73 -1.03
CA SER A 91 9.13 2.52 -1.17
C SER A 91 8.68 1.36 -0.28
N ILE A 92 7.40 1.30 0.07
CA ILE A 92 6.83 0.25 0.93
C ILE A 92 5.73 -0.48 0.17
N ILE A 93 5.68 -1.79 0.30
CA ILE A 93 4.64 -2.65 -0.29
C ILE A 93 4.11 -3.57 0.79
N VAL A 94 2.79 -3.52 1.01
CA VAL A 94 2.03 -4.57 1.70
C VAL A 94 1.38 -5.43 0.64
N HIS A 95 1.52 -6.74 0.76
CA HIS A 95 0.90 -7.72 -0.14
C HIS A 95 -0.05 -8.61 0.66
N ILE A 96 -1.30 -8.67 0.23
CA ILE A 96 -2.32 -9.58 0.74
C ILE A 96 -2.57 -10.65 -0.33
N GLU A 97 -2.30 -11.90 0.02
CA GLU A 97 -2.50 -13.03 -0.88
C GLU A 97 -3.98 -13.19 -1.25
N ALA A 98 -4.24 -13.67 -2.46
CA ALA A 98 -5.58 -14.07 -2.86
C ALA A 98 -6.07 -15.26 -2.01
N TYR A 99 -7.39 -15.42 -1.87
CA TYR A 99 -7.92 -16.64 -1.25
C TYR A 99 -7.52 -17.86 -2.09
N ASP A 100 -7.18 -18.95 -1.40
CA ASP A 100 -6.77 -20.20 -2.06
C ASP A 100 -7.99 -20.86 -2.73
N ARG A 101 -8.15 -20.65 -4.04
CA ARG A 101 -9.20 -21.27 -4.86
C ARG A 101 -9.10 -22.81 -4.84
N ASN A 102 -7.92 -23.38 -4.57
CA ASN A 102 -7.65 -24.82 -4.59
C ASN A 102 -7.92 -25.52 -3.25
N LYS A 103 -8.06 -24.78 -2.14
CA LYS A 103 -8.56 -25.35 -0.87
C LYS A 103 -10.07 -25.63 -0.87
N GLN A 104 -10.83 -25.05 -1.81
CA GLN A 104 -12.24 -25.41 -2.05
C GLN A 104 -12.43 -26.50 -3.12
N GLN A 105 -11.44 -26.71 -3.98
CA GLN A 105 -11.45 -27.79 -4.98
C GLN A 105 -10.27 -28.73 -4.69
N GLN A 106 -10.51 -29.73 -3.84
CA GLN A 106 -9.53 -30.79 -3.61
C GLN A 106 -9.06 -31.36 -4.96
N GLN A 107 -7.73 -31.34 -5.14
CA GLN A 107 -6.94 -32.00 -6.17
C GLN A 107 -6.73 -31.21 -7.48
N GLN A 108 -5.49 -30.74 -7.61
CA GLN A 108 -4.67 -30.52 -8.81
C GLN A 108 -4.45 -29.07 -9.24
N GLN A 109 -3.18 -28.69 -9.04
CA GLN A 109 -2.42 -27.54 -9.54
C GLN A 109 -2.49 -26.23 -8.73
N PRO A 110 -1.34 -25.62 -8.42
CA PRO A 110 -1.30 -24.23 -7.99
C PRO A 110 -1.74 -23.36 -9.17
N SER A 111 -3.01 -22.98 -9.21
CA SER A 111 -3.45 -21.92 -10.10
C SER A 111 -2.94 -20.58 -9.55
N THR A 112 -1.70 -20.25 -9.86
CA THR A 112 -1.42 -18.88 -10.29
C THR A 112 -2.20 -18.68 -11.59
N THR A 113 -3.52 -18.51 -11.49
CA THR A 113 -4.32 -18.13 -12.65
C THR A 113 -3.90 -16.71 -12.97
N THR A 114 -2.95 -16.63 -13.88
CA THR A 114 -2.39 -15.47 -14.59
C THR A 114 -3.45 -14.69 -15.39
N GLY A 115 -4.74 -14.81 -15.03
CA GLY A 115 -5.86 -14.19 -15.73
C GLY A 115 -6.34 -12.88 -15.13
N ASP A 116 -6.28 -12.72 -13.80
CA ASP A 116 -7.00 -11.62 -13.12
C ASP A 116 -6.09 -10.49 -12.58
N GLY A 117 -4.76 -10.66 -12.66
CA GLY A 117 -3.76 -9.65 -12.27
C GLY A 117 -3.67 -9.37 -10.76
N VAL A 118 -2.79 -8.44 -10.39
CA VAL A 118 -2.70 -7.88 -9.03
C VAL A 118 -3.46 -6.55 -8.98
N THR A 119 -4.26 -6.33 -7.95
CA THR A 119 -4.84 -5.01 -7.68
C THR A 119 -3.86 -4.21 -6.84
N ILE A 120 -3.48 -3.02 -7.30
CA ILE A 120 -2.53 -2.14 -6.59
C ILE A 120 -3.26 -0.85 -6.22
N ILE A 121 -3.21 -0.49 -4.95
CA ILE A 121 -3.68 0.80 -4.42
C ILE A 121 -2.44 1.55 -3.95
N GLY A 122 -2.21 2.75 -4.48
CA GLY A 122 -0.97 3.48 -4.26
C GLY A 122 -1.17 4.92 -3.81
N ALA A 123 -0.19 5.40 -3.04
CA ALA A 123 0.04 6.81 -2.69
C ALA A 123 1.55 7.06 -2.73
N HIS A 124 2.00 8.32 -2.74
CA HIS A 124 3.43 8.60 -2.51
C HIS A 124 3.67 9.16 -1.11
N LEU A 125 4.84 8.83 -0.57
CA LEU A 125 5.18 9.11 0.83
C LEU A 125 6.05 10.35 1.00
N ASP A 126 6.72 10.81 -0.06
CA ASP A 126 7.57 11.98 0.02
C ASP A 126 6.78 13.29 0.01
N SER A 127 7.50 14.39 0.20
CA SER A 127 7.00 15.75 0.03
C SER A 127 8.18 16.66 -0.21
N VAL A 128 7.99 17.70 -1.00
CA VAL A 128 9.06 18.65 -1.31
C VAL A 128 8.70 20.07 -0.90
N ASN A 129 9.73 20.84 -0.54
CA ASN A 129 9.66 22.29 -0.61
C ASN A 129 10.51 22.70 -1.81
N LEU A 130 9.91 23.10 -2.92
CA LEU A 130 10.63 23.34 -4.18
C LEU A 130 11.73 24.40 -4.06
N TYR A 131 11.56 25.40 -3.19
CA TYR A 131 12.57 26.44 -2.97
C TYR A 131 13.76 25.96 -2.12
N ASN A 132 13.54 24.99 -1.23
CA ASN A 132 14.58 24.41 -0.40
C ASN A 132 14.28 22.93 -0.09
N PRO A 133 14.56 22.01 -1.03
CA PRO A 133 14.13 20.61 -0.89
C PRO A 133 14.71 19.90 0.34
N TYR A 134 15.98 20.17 0.68
CA TYR A 134 16.67 19.46 1.77
C TYR A 134 16.28 19.96 3.16
N TRP A 135 16.08 21.27 3.33
CA TRP A 135 15.94 21.89 4.65
C TRP A 135 14.65 22.69 4.82
N GLY A 136 13.95 23.00 3.73
CA GLY A 136 12.66 23.66 3.76
C GLY A 136 11.66 22.78 4.49
N ARG A 137 10.75 23.43 5.24
CA ARG A 137 9.62 22.71 5.82
C ARG A 137 8.68 22.33 4.68
N SER A 138 8.28 21.08 4.61
CA SER A 138 7.21 20.60 3.73
C SER A 138 6.36 19.60 4.51
N PRO A 139 5.26 20.06 5.14
CA PRO A 139 4.35 19.15 5.82
C PRO A 139 3.70 18.16 4.85
N GLY A 140 3.52 18.53 3.58
CA GLY A 140 2.92 17.68 2.54
C GLY A 140 1.61 17.02 3.01
N ALA A 141 0.69 17.82 3.57
CA ALA A 141 -0.52 17.28 4.19
C ALA A 141 -1.52 16.81 3.13
N ASP A 142 -1.77 17.64 2.12
CA ASP A 142 -2.60 17.26 0.99
C ASP A 142 -1.81 16.48 -0.06
N ASP A 143 -0.53 16.82 -0.23
CA ASP A 143 0.38 16.24 -1.23
C ASP A 143 1.57 15.55 -0.56
N ASP A 144 1.56 14.23 -0.39
CA ASP A 144 0.41 13.30 -0.48
C ASP A 144 0.15 12.62 0.87
N GLY A 145 0.10 13.45 1.91
CA GLY A 145 -0.31 13.02 3.23
C GLY A 145 -1.74 12.46 3.23
N SER A 146 -2.64 13.01 2.41
CA SER A 146 -4.05 12.62 2.35
C SER A 146 -4.23 11.26 1.68
N GLY A 147 -3.58 10.99 0.55
CA GLY A 147 -3.59 9.67 -0.10
C GLY A 147 -2.91 8.61 0.76
N THR A 148 -1.76 8.93 1.36
CA THR A 148 -1.11 8.02 2.32
C THR A 148 -2.02 7.69 3.50
N THR A 149 -2.69 8.68 4.09
CA THR A 149 -3.62 8.46 5.22
C THR A 149 -4.82 7.62 4.82
N THR A 150 -5.41 7.90 3.65
CA THR A 150 -6.58 7.19 3.13
C THR A 150 -6.27 5.73 2.84
N THR A 151 -5.11 5.45 2.25
CA THR A 151 -4.66 4.08 1.95
C THR A 151 -4.31 3.29 3.21
N ILE A 152 -3.74 3.93 4.24
CA ILE A 152 -3.51 3.33 5.56
C ILE A 152 -4.82 2.94 6.24
N GLU A 153 -5.84 3.80 6.17
CA GLU A 153 -7.14 3.52 6.75
C GLU A 153 -7.85 2.38 6.03
N ALA A 154 -7.83 2.38 4.70
CA ALA A 154 -8.37 1.29 3.90
C ALA A 154 -7.68 -0.05 4.23
N LEU A 155 -6.34 -0.07 4.31
CA LEU A 155 -5.60 -1.26 4.74
C LEU A 155 -6.03 -1.70 6.14
N THR A 156 -6.11 -0.77 7.10
CA THR A 156 -6.50 -1.06 8.49
C THR A 156 -7.84 -1.79 8.56
N LEU A 157 -8.84 -1.28 7.83
CA LEU A 157 -10.18 -1.87 7.80
C LEU A 157 -10.19 -3.27 7.17
N LEU A 158 -9.44 -3.49 6.09
CA LEU A 158 -9.35 -4.82 5.46
C LEU A 158 -8.65 -5.85 6.36
N ILE A 159 -7.58 -5.45 7.06
CA ILE A 159 -6.90 -6.31 8.04
C ILE A 159 -7.85 -6.65 9.19
N GLN A 160 -8.52 -5.65 9.76
CA GLN A 160 -9.44 -5.84 10.89
C GLN A 160 -10.66 -6.68 10.53
N SER A 161 -11.16 -6.59 9.29
CA SER A 161 -12.31 -7.36 8.85
C SER A 161 -11.97 -8.81 8.46
N GLY A 162 -10.69 -9.17 8.41
CA GLY A 162 -10.26 -10.47 7.91
C GLY A 162 -10.56 -10.68 6.42
N TYR A 163 -10.64 -9.59 5.63
CA TYR A 163 -11.02 -9.69 4.21
C TYR A 163 -9.91 -10.32 3.37
N VAL A 164 -10.19 -11.45 2.74
CA VAL A 164 -9.27 -12.11 1.81
C VAL A 164 -9.72 -11.85 0.37
N PRO A 165 -8.91 -11.15 -0.45
CA PRO A 165 -9.33 -10.75 -1.79
C PRO A 165 -9.33 -11.93 -2.79
N PRO A 166 -10.12 -11.86 -3.88
CA PRO A 166 -10.13 -12.88 -4.93
C PRO A 166 -8.89 -12.91 -5.83
N ASN A 167 -8.16 -11.81 -5.84
CA ASN A 167 -6.91 -11.58 -6.55
C ASN A 167 -5.93 -10.95 -5.56
N PRO A 168 -4.60 -11.09 -5.76
CA PRO A 168 -3.65 -10.44 -4.88
C PRO A 168 -3.91 -8.93 -4.81
N LEU A 169 -3.86 -8.37 -3.60
CA LEU A 169 -4.07 -6.96 -3.34
C LEU A 169 -2.82 -6.37 -2.71
N GLU A 170 -2.33 -5.27 -3.25
CA GLU A 170 -1.16 -4.58 -2.74
C GLU A 170 -1.44 -3.12 -2.41
N PHE A 171 -0.88 -2.68 -1.28
CA PHE A 171 -0.83 -1.27 -0.90
C PHE A 171 0.59 -0.77 -1.05
N HIS A 172 0.77 0.28 -1.86
CA HIS A 172 2.07 0.84 -2.19
C HIS A 172 2.19 2.26 -1.65
N TRP A 173 3.31 2.55 -1.01
CA TRP A 173 3.74 3.91 -0.71
C TRP A 173 5.04 4.17 -1.44
N TYR A 174 4.98 4.99 -2.49
CA TYR A 174 6.12 5.25 -3.37
C TYR A 174 7.03 6.33 -2.79
N SER A 175 8.34 6.09 -2.82
CA SER A 175 9.34 7.14 -2.58
C SER A 175 9.62 7.94 -3.87
N ALA A 176 10.10 9.16 -3.70
CA ALA A 176 10.65 9.99 -4.78
C ALA A 176 9.68 10.25 -5.95
N GLU A 177 8.38 10.47 -5.66
CA GLU A 177 7.42 10.97 -6.65
C GLU A 177 7.83 12.37 -7.10
N GLU A 178 8.17 13.23 -6.14
CA GLU A 178 8.56 14.64 -6.32
C GLU A 178 9.92 14.78 -7.04
N GLY A 179 10.64 13.65 -7.17
CA GLY A 179 11.86 13.52 -7.97
C GLY A 179 11.61 13.17 -9.43
N GLY A 180 10.34 13.04 -9.85
CA GLY A 180 9.93 12.62 -11.19
C GLY A 180 9.51 11.15 -11.25
N LEU A 181 8.59 10.73 -10.37
CA LEU A 181 7.97 9.38 -10.35
C LEU A 181 8.98 8.23 -10.19
N LEU A 182 10.11 8.48 -9.52
CA LEU A 182 11.26 7.56 -9.58
C LEU A 182 10.97 6.21 -8.91
N GLY A 183 10.33 6.23 -7.75
CA GLY A 183 10.01 5.00 -7.01
C GLY A 183 8.94 4.15 -7.70
N SER A 184 7.87 4.78 -8.18
CA SER A 184 6.79 4.08 -8.90
C SER A 184 7.27 3.54 -10.25
N ALA A 185 8.06 4.31 -11.02
CA ALA A 185 8.64 3.85 -12.28
C ALA A 185 9.57 2.64 -12.07
N LYS A 186 10.40 2.65 -11.02
CA LYS A 186 11.26 1.50 -10.68
C LYS A 186 10.43 0.26 -10.35
N ILE A 187 9.38 0.40 -9.55
CA ILE A 187 8.50 -0.73 -9.18
C ILE A 187 7.74 -1.26 -10.39
N ALA A 188 7.16 -0.38 -11.22
CA ALA A 188 6.47 -0.78 -12.44
C ALA A 188 7.42 -1.54 -13.39
N SER A 189 8.68 -1.09 -13.53
CA SER A 189 9.69 -1.81 -14.31
C SER A 189 10.02 -3.19 -13.72
N LEU A 190 10.14 -3.30 -12.39
CA LEU A 190 10.33 -4.59 -11.73
C LEU A 190 9.16 -5.53 -12.01
N TYR A 191 7.93 -5.03 -11.90
CA TYR A 191 6.71 -5.81 -12.07
C TYR A 191 6.56 -6.30 -13.51
N ARG A 192 6.88 -5.45 -14.49
CA ARG A 192 6.94 -5.83 -15.90
C ARG A 192 7.97 -6.93 -16.15
N ASN A 193 9.16 -6.81 -15.56
CA ASN A 193 10.23 -7.78 -15.74
C ASN A 193 9.95 -9.11 -15.03
N SER A 194 9.14 -9.10 -13.96
CA SER A 194 8.73 -10.31 -13.24
C SER A 194 7.42 -10.91 -13.77
N GLY A 195 6.83 -10.36 -14.83
CA GLY A 195 5.57 -10.86 -15.42
C GLY A 195 4.32 -10.59 -14.58
N VAL A 196 4.38 -9.61 -13.67
CA VAL A 196 3.22 -9.11 -12.91
C VAL A 196 2.44 -8.06 -13.71
N LEU A 197 3.14 -7.29 -14.56
CA LEU A 197 2.61 -6.31 -15.51
C LEU A 197 2.98 -6.64 -16.96
#